data_AF-A0A1A3ERB1-F1
#
_entry.id   AF-A0A1A3ERB1-F1
#
_cell.length_a   1.000
_cell.length_b   1.000
_cell.length_c   1.000
_cell.angle_alpha   90.00
_cell.angle_beta   90.00
_cell.angle_gamma   90.00
#
_symmetry.space_group_name_H-M   'P 1'
#
loop_
_entity.id
_entity.type
_entity.pdbx_description
1 polymer ?
#
loop_
_entity_poly.entity_id
_entity_poly.type
_entity_poly.pdbx_seq_one_letter_code
_entity_poly.pdbx_strand_id
1 'polypeptide(L)'
;MSNAKIALTPEQADAFGRELDAIKERVMAELGEQDADYIRRVIKAQRALEVGGRALLFAGFLPPAWLAGTAMLGLSKILDNMEIGHNIMHGQYDWMRDPAISGRTFEWDTACPADQWRHSHNYMHHTHTNIVGMDRDIGYGILRMSEDQRWQPYFLGNPIYAFLLMVLFQYGVALHELETERIRSGEIRLQDKREVLREIWRKTRRQTLKDYVAFPLLAGPFAPFVFTGNLTANLMRNVWSYMIIFCGHFPDGTQEFTVEETKDESRGMWYFRQILGSANLTGGKIFHLLSGNLSHQIEHHLFPDMPARRYADIAPEVQEICERYGIPYNRGPLLRQFGTVVRKIVRLTFPDSWAPKAGVEKSPEPEPIAA
;
A
#
# COMPACT_ATOMS: atom_id res chain seq x y z
N MET A 1 6.16 -18.44 -18.25
CA MET A 1 5.78 -19.61 -17.45
C MET A 1 4.28 -19.75 -17.62
N SER A 2 3.81 -20.91 -18.06
CA SER A 2 2.38 -21.12 -18.34
C SER A 2 1.56 -20.83 -17.09
N ASN A 3 0.63 -19.87 -17.18
CA ASN A 3 -0.41 -19.67 -16.18
C ASN A 3 -1.40 -20.83 -16.25
N ALA A 4 -1.03 -21.99 -15.69
CA ALA A 4 -2.02 -22.95 -15.27
C ALA A 4 -2.87 -22.23 -14.22
N LYS A 5 -4.18 -22.06 -14.46
CA LYS A 5 -5.10 -21.50 -13.48
C LYS A 5 -5.18 -22.51 -12.33
N ILE A 6 -4.43 -22.25 -11.26
CA ILE A 6 -4.53 -23.02 -10.02
C ILE A 6 -5.95 -22.83 -9.50
N ALA A 7 -6.65 -23.93 -9.23
CA ALA A 7 -8.01 -23.91 -8.73
C ALA A 7 -8.11 -24.89 -7.56
N LEU A 8 -8.63 -24.42 -6.44
CA LEU A 8 -9.00 -25.27 -5.32
C LEU A 8 -10.40 -25.84 -5.56
N THR A 9 -10.59 -27.12 -5.23
CA THR A 9 -11.94 -27.65 -5.03
C THR A 9 -12.64 -26.91 -3.88
N PRO A 10 -13.98 -26.87 -3.84
CA PRO A 10 -14.71 -26.26 -2.72
C PRO A 10 -14.25 -26.77 -1.35
N GLU A 11 -14.03 -28.07 -1.21
CA GLU A 11 -13.57 -28.71 0.02
C GLU A 11 -12.15 -28.27 0.40
N GLN A 12 -11.25 -28.17 -0.57
CA GLN A 12 -9.90 -27.63 -0.36
C GLN A 12 -9.94 -26.15 0.03
N ALA A 13 -10.77 -25.34 -0.62
CA ALA A 13 -10.94 -23.93 -0.27
C ALA A 13 -11.42 -23.77 1.17
N ASP A 14 -12.41 -24.56 1.59
CA ASP A 14 -12.94 -24.50 2.95
C ASP A 14 -11.91 -24.98 3.99
N ALA A 15 -11.14 -26.03 3.69
CA ALA A 15 -10.06 -26.49 4.56
C ALA A 15 -8.94 -25.45 4.69
N PHE A 16 -8.51 -24.90 3.55
CA PHE A 16 -7.53 -23.84 3.47
C PHE A 16 -7.95 -22.60 4.29
N GLY A 17 -9.21 -22.18 4.14
CA GLY A 17 -9.74 -21.05 4.89
C GLY A 17 -9.74 -21.27 6.41
N ARG A 18 -10.11 -22.48 6.86
CA ARG A 18 -10.08 -22.83 8.30
C ARG A 18 -8.67 -22.77 8.89
N GLU A 19 -7.67 -23.21 8.14
CA GLU A 19 -6.27 -23.20 8.61
C GLU A 19 -5.74 -21.76 8.77
N LEU A 20 -6.06 -20.88 7.82
CA LEU A 20 -5.71 -19.46 7.93
C LEU A 20 -6.49 -18.74 9.05
N ASP A 21 -7.76 -19.07 9.22
CA ASP A 21 -8.56 -18.56 10.34
C ASP A 21 -7.96 -18.99 11.69
N ALA A 22 -7.46 -20.23 11.81
CA ALA A 22 -6.81 -20.72 13.02
C ALA A 22 -5.54 -19.92 13.37
N ILE A 23 -4.75 -19.50 12.37
CA ILE A 23 -3.62 -18.57 12.59
C ILE A 23 -4.13 -17.25 13.16
N LYS A 24 -5.15 -16.66 12.53
CA LYS A 24 -5.72 -15.38 12.97
C LYS A 24 -6.20 -15.46 14.40
N GLU A 25 -7.03 -16.44 14.71
CA GLU A 25 -7.63 -16.62 16.04
C GLU A 25 -6.56 -16.79 17.12
N ARG A 26 -5.54 -17.63 16.86
CA ARG A 26 -4.44 -17.85 17.80
C ARG A 26 -3.67 -16.56 18.08
N VAL A 27 -3.24 -15.85 17.03
CA VAL A 27 -2.44 -14.62 17.22
C VAL A 27 -3.26 -13.52 17.88
N MET A 28 -4.54 -13.37 17.49
CA MET A 28 -5.43 -12.37 18.10
C MET A 28 -5.68 -12.65 19.59
N ALA A 29 -5.72 -13.93 20.00
CA ALA A 29 -5.85 -14.32 21.40
C ALA A 29 -4.58 -14.06 22.24
N GLU A 30 -3.40 -14.01 21.61
CA GLU A 30 -2.11 -13.78 22.25
C GLU A 30 -1.71 -12.31 22.38
N LEU A 31 -2.51 -11.38 21.82
CA LEU A 31 -2.20 -9.95 21.85
C LEU A 31 -2.10 -9.43 23.30
N GLY A 32 -1.05 -8.66 23.57
CA GLY A 32 -0.80 -8.19 24.92
C GLY A 32 0.24 -7.08 25.01
N GLU A 33 0.83 -6.96 26.21
CA GLU A 33 1.71 -5.84 26.57
C GLU A 33 2.90 -5.66 25.61
N GLN A 34 3.43 -6.75 25.05
CA GLN A 34 4.53 -6.67 24.08
C GLN A 34 4.15 -5.92 22.80
N ASP A 35 2.91 -6.11 22.31
CA ASP A 35 2.37 -5.43 21.13
C ASP A 35 2.10 -3.95 21.44
N ALA A 36 1.51 -3.67 22.60
CA ALA A 36 1.25 -2.33 23.08
C ALA A 36 2.55 -1.51 23.25
N ASP A 37 3.57 -2.12 23.87
CA ASP A 37 4.86 -1.47 24.06
C ASP A 37 5.61 -1.27 22.76
N TYR A 38 5.45 -2.18 21.81
CA TYR A 38 6.03 -2.01 20.47
C TYR A 38 5.51 -0.74 19.82
N ILE A 39 4.19 -0.57 19.68
CA ILE A 39 3.65 0.60 18.99
C ILE A 39 3.96 1.90 19.73
N ARG A 40 3.93 1.89 21.08
CA ARG A 40 4.34 3.04 21.89
C ARG A 40 5.80 3.44 21.68
N ARG A 41 6.71 2.46 21.58
CA ARG A 41 8.12 2.70 21.27
C ARG A 41 8.30 3.28 19.86
N VAL A 42 7.58 2.74 18.87
CA VAL A 42 7.63 3.27 17.49
C VAL A 42 7.14 4.72 17.45
N ILE A 43 6.01 5.04 18.09
CA ILE A 43 5.48 6.41 18.18
C ILE A 43 6.50 7.34 18.87
N LYS A 44 7.12 6.90 19.97
CA LYS A 44 8.15 7.69 20.66
C LYS A 44 9.37 7.95 19.77
N ALA A 45 9.84 6.93 19.06
CA ALA A 45 10.97 7.05 18.13
C ALA A 45 10.64 7.98 16.96
N GLN A 46 9.46 7.84 16.35
CA GLN A 46 8.97 8.72 15.29
C GLN A 46 8.95 10.18 15.75
N ARG A 47 8.38 10.47 16.93
CA ARG A 47 8.34 11.83 17.49
C ARG A 47 9.72 12.40 17.76
N ALA A 48 10.64 11.58 18.29
CA ALA A 48 12.02 12.00 18.52
C ALA A 48 12.75 12.33 17.21
N LEU A 49 12.56 11.53 16.17
CA LEU A 49 13.08 11.78 14.83
C LEU A 49 12.49 13.05 14.21
N GLU A 50 11.18 13.29 14.36
CA GLU A 50 10.54 14.49 13.84
C GLU A 50 11.08 15.75 14.53
N VAL A 51 11.07 15.78 15.87
CA VAL A 51 11.55 16.94 16.65
C VAL A 51 13.04 17.18 16.40
N GLY A 52 13.87 16.13 16.48
CA GLY A 52 15.30 16.24 16.24
C GLY A 52 15.64 16.65 14.80
N GLY A 53 14.92 16.10 13.83
CA GLY A 53 15.09 16.44 12.41
C GLY A 53 14.76 17.90 12.15
N ARG A 54 13.61 18.39 12.67
CA ARG A 54 13.23 19.80 12.58
C ARG A 54 14.25 20.71 13.26
N ALA A 55 14.73 20.36 14.46
CA ALA A 55 15.74 21.15 15.16
C ALA A 55 17.07 21.25 14.38
N LEU A 56 17.56 20.15 13.80
CA LEU A 56 18.78 20.13 12.99
C LEU A 56 18.66 20.98 11.72
N LEU A 57 17.47 21.04 11.11
CA LEU A 57 17.26 21.86 9.91
C LEU A 57 17.42 23.38 10.17
N PHE A 58 17.27 23.86 11.41
CA PHE A 58 17.59 25.25 11.76
C PHE A 58 19.09 25.52 11.68
N ALA A 59 19.93 24.49 11.81
CA ALA A 59 21.37 24.53 11.54
C ALA A 59 21.73 24.04 10.12
N GLY A 60 20.75 23.95 9.21
CA GLY A 60 20.90 23.34 7.88
C GLY A 60 21.85 24.05 6.93
N PHE A 61 22.35 25.24 7.28
CA PHE A 61 23.46 25.86 6.56
C PHE A 61 24.77 25.07 6.69
N LEU A 62 24.89 24.20 7.71
CA LEU A 62 25.95 23.20 7.83
C LEU A 62 25.52 21.93 7.08
N PRO A 63 26.25 21.48 6.03
CA PRO A 63 25.83 20.34 5.23
C PRO A 63 25.56 19.05 6.04
N PRO A 64 26.37 18.68 7.05
CA PRO A 64 26.07 17.51 7.87
C PRO A 64 24.76 17.64 8.67
N ALA A 65 24.44 18.83 9.17
CA ALA A 65 23.21 19.08 9.92
C ALA A 65 21.98 19.01 9.01
N TRP A 66 22.08 19.53 7.78
CA TRP A 66 21.00 19.42 6.80
C TRP A 66 20.74 17.97 6.39
N LEU A 67 21.80 17.20 6.10
CA LEU A 67 21.69 15.80 5.73
C LEU A 67 21.07 14.97 6.86
N ALA A 68 21.58 15.11 8.08
CA ALA A 68 21.06 14.41 9.26
C ALA A 68 19.61 14.84 9.57
N GLY A 69 19.33 16.15 9.56
CA GLY A 69 18.00 16.69 9.83
C GLY A 69 16.95 16.23 8.82
N THR A 70 17.30 16.25 7.54
CA THR A 70 16.44 15.77 6.45
C THR A 70 16.21 14.26 6.53
N ALA A 71 17.26 13.47 6.80
CA ALA A 71 17.13 12.03 6.95
C ALA A 71 16.24 11.65 8.14
N MET A 72 16.43 12.29 9.30
CA MET A 72 15.59 12.08 10.48
C MET A 72 14.14 12.46 10.20
N LEU A 73 13.90 13.60 9.56
CA LEU A 73 12.55 14.03 9.20
C LEU A 73 11.90 13.08 8.19
N GLY A 74 12.63 12.64 7.16
CA GLY A 74 12.16 11.67 6.18
C GLY A 74 11.78 10.34 6.81
N LEU A 75 12.64 9.79 7.69
CA LEU A 75 12.36 8.57 8.44
C LEU A 75 11.14 8.74 9.37
N SER A 76 11.00 9.89 10.03
CA SER A 76 9.82 10.16 10.86
C SER A 76 8.52 10.14 10.04
N LYS A 77 8.54 10.71 8.83
CA LYS A 77 7.37 10.72 7.92
C LYS A 77 7.07 9.33 7.35
N ILE A 78 8.09 8.51 7.10
CA ILE A 78 7.93 7.12 6.67
C ILE A 78 7.28 6.30 7.80
N LEU A 79 7.79 6.40 9.04
CA LEU A 79 7.21 5.69 10.19
C LEU A 79 5.78 6.14 10.50
N ASP A 80 5.51 7.45 10.44
CA ASP A 80 4.15 7.98 10.64
C ASP A 80 3.18 7.45 9.59
N ASN A 81 3.58 7.40 8.32
CA ASN A 81 2.71 6.93 7.24
C ASN A 81 2.52 5.41 7.25
N MET A 82 3.61 4.65 7.34
CA MET A 82 3.62 3.20 7.11
C MET A 82 3.35 2.40 8.38
N GLU A 83 4.11 2.62 9.44
CA GLU A 83 4.06 1.74 10.63
C GLU A 83 3.02 2.20 11.65
N ILE A 84 2.75 3.50 11.73
CA ILE A 84 1.83 4.10 12.70
C ILE A 84 0.47 4.31 12.07
N GLY A 85 0.34 5.25 11.14
CA GLY A 85 -0.96 5.72 10.66
C GLY A 85 -1.73 4.67 9.89
N HIS A 86 -1.09 4.00 8.92
CA HIS A 86 -1.68 2.89 8.18
C HIS A 86 -2.20 1.80 9.12
N ASN A 87 -1.33 1.26 9.98
CA ASN A 87 -1.63 0.15 10.86
C ASN A 87 -2.69 0.49 11.92
N ILE A 88 -2.61 1.69 12.53
CA ILE A 88 -3.63 2.15 13.47
C ILE A 88 -4.98 2.27 12.78
N MET A 89 -5.05 2.87 11.59
CA MET A 89 -6.32 3.06 10.89
C MET A 89 -6.94 1.77 10.36
N HIS A 90 -6.16 0.70 10.19
CA HIS A 90 -6.68 -0.66 9.99
C HIS A 90 -7.29 -1.29 11.26
N GLY A 91 -7.26 -0.58 12.38
CA GLY A 91 -7.83 -1.06 13.66
C GLY A 91 -6.92 -2.02 14.40
N GLN A 92 -5.66 -2.19 13.98
CA GLN A 92 -4.74 -3.20 14.52
C GLN A 92 -4.48 -3.06 16.03
N TYR A 93 -4.71 -1.87 16.60
CA TYR A 93 -4.52 -1.60 18.02
C TYR A 93 -5.83 -1.26 18.76
N ASP A 94 -7.00 -1.42 18.12
CA ASP A 94 -8.30 -1.08 18.74
C ASP A 94 -8.62 -1.96 19.96
N TRP A 95 -8.06 -3.18 20.02
CA TRP A 95 -8.16 -4.07 21.18
C TRP A 95 -7.58 -3.44 22.47
N MET A 96 -6.64 -2.50 22.35
CA MET A 96 -6.05 -1.77 23.48
C MET A 96 -7.04 -0.79 24.12
N ARG A 97 -8.09 -0.39 23.40
CA ARG A 97 -9.06 0.66 23.81
C ARG A 97 -8.38 1.98 24.22
N ASP A 98 -7.24 2.29 23.62
CA ASP A 98 -6.51 3.53 23.84
C ASP A 98 -7.01 4.60 22.84
N PRO A 99 -7.63 5.69 23.31
CA PRO A 99 -8.19 6.72 22.44
C PRO A 99 -7.12 7.44 21.60
N ALA A 100 -5.85 7.42 22.00
CA ALA A 100 -4.77 8.08 21.26
C ALA A 100 -4.36 7.33 19.98
N ILE A 101 -4.68 6.04 19.89
CA ILE A 101 -4.33 5.15 18.77
C ILE A 101 -5.55 4.35 18.29
N SER A 102 -6.75 4.92 18.43
CA SER A 102 -7.96 4.27 17.92
C SER A 102 -8.05 4.43 16.40
N GLY A 103 -8.20 3.33 15.67
CA GLY A 103 -8.30 3.32 14.22
C GLY A 103 -9.49 4.11 13.66
N ARG A 104 -10.52 4.33 14.49
CA ARG A 104 -11.71 5.12 14.12
C ARG A 104 -11.47 6.63 14.11
N THR A 105 -10.56 7.12 14.95
CA THR A 105 -10.38 8.56 15.18
C THR A 105 -8.97 9.05 14.87
N PHE A 106 -8.01 8.14 14.71
CA PHE A 106 -6.64 8.48 14.38
C PHE A 106 -6.55 9.24 13.06
N GLU A 107 -5.68 10.23 13.03
CA GLU A 107 -5.39 11.03 11.84
C GLU A 107 -3.88 11.19 11.63
N TRP A 108 -3.41 10.74 10.48
CA TRP A 108 -1.98 10.73 10.10
C TRP A 108 -1.51 12.00 9.39
N ASP A 109 -0.18 12.16 9.25
CA ASP A 109 0.48 13.29 8.58
C ASP A 109 0.58 13.10 7.05
N THR A 110 -0.56 12.94 6.37
CA THR A 110 -0.63 12.86 4.90
C THR A 110 -1.71 13.79 4.31
N ALA A 111 -1.81 13.84 2.98
CA ALA A 111 -2.86 14.61 2.31
C ALA A 111 -4.24 13.91 2.33
N CYS A 112 -4.27 12.59 2.48
CA CYS A 112 -5.50 11.80 2.49
C CYS A 112 -6.17 11.86 3.88
N PRO A 113 -7.44 12.30 4.00
CA PRO A 113 -8.17 12.22 5.25
C PRO A 113 -8.43 10.77 5.67
N ALA A 114 -8.39 10.49 6.97
CA ALA A 114 -8.53 9.12 7.48
C ALA A 114 -9.87 8.44 7.14
N ASP A 115 -10.97 9.18 7.07
CA ASP A 115 -12.28 8.62 6.69
C ASP A 115 -12.27 8.09 5.25
N GLN A 116 -11.63 8.85 4.35
CA GLN A 116 -11.48 8.47 2.94
C GLN A 116 -10.61 7.22 2.83
N TRP A 117 -9.48 7.19 3.55
CA TRP A 117 -8.61 6.01 3.63
C TRP A 117 -9.36 4.76 4.12
N ARG A 118 -10.17 4.89 5.18
CA ARG A 118 -10.98 3.78 5.70
C ARG A 118 -11.99 3.27 4.67
N HIS A 119 -12.55 4.15 3.84
CA HIS A 119 -13.47 3.71 2.79
C HIS A 119 -12.74 3.14 1.57
N SER A 120 -11.83 3.90 0.96
CA SER A 120 -11.18 3.52 -0.29
C SER A 120 -10.21 2.36 -0.11
N HIS A 121 -9.42 2.36 0.96
CA HIS A 121 -8.41 1.33 1.17
C HIS A 121 -8.96 0.21 2.07
N ASN A 122 -9.39 0.52 3.31
CA ASN A 122 -9.75 -0.57 4.24
C ASN A 122 -11.00 -1.34 3.82
N TYR A 123 -11.99 -0.68 3.21
CA TYR A 123 -13.18 -1.37 2.72
C TYR A 123 -13.02 -1.79 1.26
N MET A 124 -12.92 -0.84 0.32
CA MET A 124 -12.95 -1.17 -1.11
C MET A 124 -11.78 -2.04 -1.53
N HIS A 125 -10.54 -1.63 -1.23
CA HIS A 125 -9.36 -2.39 -1.64
C HIS A 125 -9.26 -3.73 -0.91
N HIS A 126 -9.26 -3.79 0.43
CA HIS A 126 -9.11 -5.08 1.14
C HIS A 126 -10.26 -6.07 0.90
N THR A 127 -11.48 -5.60 0.65
CA THR A 127 -12.58 -6.51 0.27
C THR A 127 -12.40 -7.02 -1.15
N HIS A 128 -12.04 -6.15 -2.09
CA HIS A 128 -12.05 -6.42 -3.52
C HIS A 128 -10.66 -6.46 -4.17
N THR A 129 -9.61 -6.76 -3.41
CA THR A 129 -8.20 -6.68 -3.83
C THR A 129 -7.97 -7.22 -5.23
N ASN A 130 -7.41 -6.38 -6.10
CA ASN A 130 -7.09 -6.67 -7.49
C ASN A 130 -8.27 -7.13 -8.37
N ILE A 131 -9.53 -6.89 -7.98
CA ILE A 131 -10.70 -7.11 -8.84
C ILE A 131 -10.86 -5.92 -9.79
N VAL A 132 -10.66 -6.15 -11.09
CA VAL A 132 -10.73 -5.11 -12.12
C VAL A 132 -12.13 -4.51 -12.18
N GLY A 133 -12.20 -3.19 -12.02
CA GLY A 133 -13.47 -2.45 -12.01
C GLY A 133 -14.11 -2.29 -10.63
N MET A 134 -13.61 -2.99 -9.60
CA MET A 134 -14.01 -2.79 -8.20
C MET A 134 -12.88 -2.16 -7.38
N ASP A 135 -11.67 -2.73 -7.47
CA ASP A 135 -10.48 -2.20 -6.81
C ASP A 135 -9.89 -1.02 -7.59
N ARG A 136 -10.00 0.15 -6.98
CA ARG A 136 -9.50 1.40 -7.54
C ARG A 136 -7.99 1.54 -7.35
N ASP A 137 -7.36 0.78 -6.44
CA ASP A 137 -5.90 0.79 -6.24
C ASP A 137 -5.17 0.21 -7.46
N ILE A 138 -5.88 -0.53 -8.34
CA ILE A 138 -5.42 -0.89 -9.69
C ILE A 138 -5.19 0.38 -10.53
N GLY A 139 -3.97 0.89 -10.45
CA GLY A 139 -3.54 2.08 -11.19
C GLY A 139 -4.10 3.41 -10.68
N TYR A 140 -4.80 3.43 -9.55
CA TYR A 140 -5.29 4.66 -8.90
C TYR A 140 -6.18 5.54 -9.80
N GLY A 141 -6.86 4.94 -10.79
CA GLY A 141 -7.65 5.64 -11.81
C GLY A 141 -6.84 6.41 -12.86
N ILE A 142 -5.50 6.44 -12.74
CA ILE A 142 -4.57 7.22 -13.57
C ILE A 142 -3.74 6.31 -14.48
N LEU A 143 -3.37 5.11 -14.01
CA LEU A 143 -2.52 4.18 -14.73
C LEU A 143 -3.35 3.00 -15.27
N ARG A 144 -2.97 2.49 -16.45
CA ARG A 144 -3.35 1.14 -16.85
C ARG A 144 -2.41 0.14 -16.19
N MET A 145 -2.94 -0.71 -15.31
CA MET A 145 -2.20 -1.72 -14.56
C MET A 145 -2.70 -3.16 -14.80
N SER A 146 -3.81 -3.34 -15.53
CA SER A 146 -4.30 -4.65 -15.99
C SER A 146 -4.50 -4.66 -17.50
N GLU A 147 -4.36 -5.85 -18.11
CA GLU A 147 -4.71 -6.08 -19.52
C GLU A 147 -6.22 -5.99 -19.74
N ASP A 148 -7.03 -6.37 -18.74
CA ASP A 148 -8.49 -6.31 -18.77
C ASP A 148 -9.03 -4.88 -18.77
N GLN A 149 -8.19 -3.89 -18.43
CA GLN A 149 -8.53 -2.49 -18.63
C GLN A 149 -8.43 -2.13 -20.10
N ARG A 150 -9.56 -1.71 -20.70
CA ARG A 150 -9.62 -1.26 -22.09
C ARG A 150 -8.61 -0.14 -22.35
N TRP A 151 -7.71 -0.37 -23.30
CA TRP A 151 -6.70 0.62 -23.67
C TRP A 151 -7.31 1.88 -24.33
N GLN A 152 -6.70 3.02 -24.06
CA GLN A 152 -7.00 4.34 -24.63
C GLN A 152 -5.69 5.11 -24.89
N PRO A 153 -5.62 6.03 -25.88
CA PRO A 153 -4.41 6.82 -26.18
C PRO A 153 -3.82 7.58 -24.97
N TYR A 154 -4.65 7.92 -23.99
CA TYR A 154 -4.22 8.46 -22.70
C TYR A 154 -3.11 7.62 -22.04
N PHE A 155 -3.18 6.29 -22.12
CA PHE A 155 -2.21 5.39 -21.49
C PHE A 155 -0.83 5.39 -22.15
N LEU A 156 -0.64 6.08 -23.28
CA LEU A 156 0.71 6.38 -23.78
C LEU A 156 1.53 7.18 -22.75
N GLY A 157 0.86 7.91 -21.85
CA GLY A 157 1.48 8.64 -20.74
C GLY A 157 1.77 7.79 -19.50
N ASN A 158 1.43 6.49 -19.47
CA ASN A 158 1.57 5.61 -18.28
C ASN A 158 2.90 5.80 -17.53
N PRO A 159 4.10 5.80 -18.18
CA PRO A 159 5.36 5.94 -17.46
C PRO A 159 5.54 7.32 -16.82
N ILE A 160 5.09 8.37 -17.50
CA ILE A 160 5.13 9.76 -16.98
C ILE A 160 4.16 9.88 -15.80
N TYR A 161 2.94 9.37 -15.95
CA TYR A 161 1.94 9.40 -14.89
C TYR A 161 2.38 8.59 -13.67
N ALA A 162 3.03 7.44 -13.87
CA ALA A 162 3.58 6.64 -12.79
C ALA A 162 4.70 7.38 -12.04
N PHE A 163 5.60 8.05 -12.77
CA PHE A 163 6.63 8.88 -12.17
C PHE A 163 6.03 10.06 -11.37
N LEU A 164 5.06 10.76 -11.94
CA LEU A 164 4.37 11.86 -11.26
C LEU A 164 3.62 11.37 -10.02
N LEU A 165 2.93 10.23 -10.11
CA LEU A 165 2.27 9.58 -9.00
C LEU A 165 3.29 9.20 -7.91
N MET A 166 4.45 8.65 -8.27
CA MET A 166 5.50 8.30 -7.31
C MET A 166 6.01 9.51 -6.54
N VAL A 167 6.31 10.63 -7.20
CA VAL A 167 6.83 11.83 -6.51
C VAL A 167 5.75 12.63 -5.78
N LEU A 168 4.48 12.46 -6.15
CA LEU A 168 3.31 13.11 -5.53
C LEU A 168 2.40 12.13 -4.77
N PHE A 169 2.92 10.98 -4.36
CA PHE A 169 2.10 9.82 -3.97
C PHE A 169 1.01 10.12 -2.93
N GLN A 170 1.32 10.86 -1.85
CA GLN A 170 0.32 11.23 -0.86
C GLN A 170 -0.91 11.97 -1.45
N TYR A 171 -0.69 12.77 -2.49
CA TYR A 171 -1.73 13.54 -3.15
C TYR A 171 -2.50 12.66 -4.14
N GLY A 172 -1.81 11.73 -4.80
CA GLY A 172 -2.46 10.70 -5.62
C GLY A 172 -3.42 9.85 -4.79
N VAL A 173 -2.98 9.39 -3.61
CA VAL A 173 -3.82 8.67 -2.64
C VAL A 173 -5.00 9.54 -2.17
N ALA A 174 -4.77 10.83 -1.88
CA ALA A 174 -5.85 11.72 -1.45
C ALA A 174 -6.91 11.94 -2.53
N LEU A 175 -6.51 12.06 -3.80
CA LEU A 175 -7.43 12.28 -4.92
C LEU A 175 -8.08 10.99 -5.43
N HIS A 176 -7.68 9.83 -4.89
CA HIS A 176 -8.14 8.52 -5.33
C HIS A 176 -9.66 8.31 -5.18
N GLU A 177 -10.25 8.87 -4.12
CA GLU A 177 -11.70 8.79 -3.84
C GLU A 177 -12.54 9.73 -4.74
N LEU A 178 -11.89 10.60 -5.53
CA LEU A 178 -12.60 11.47 -6.47
C LEU A 178 -13.20 10.72 -7.66
N GLU A 179 -12.82 9.46 -7.88
CA GLU A 179 -13.34 8.70 -9.02
C GLU A 179 -13.03 9.37 -10.34
N THR A 180 -11.75 9.78 -10.49
CA THR A 180 -11.29 10.57 -11.64
C THR A 180 -11.60 9.92 -12.98
N GLU A 181 -11.62 8.60 -13.04
CA GLU A 181 -12.01 7.82 -14.21
C GLU A 181 -13.51 7.95 -14.53
N ARG A 182 -14.39 7.95 -13.52
CA ARG A 182 -15.84 8.17 -13.68
C ARG A 182 -16.18 9.63 -13.96
N ILE A 183 -15.42 10.58 -13.41
CA ILE A 183 -15.50 11.99 -13.79
C ILE A 183 -15.09 12.16 -15.26
N ARG A 184 -14.00 11.51 -15.69
CA ARG A 184 -13.51 11.58 -17.07
C ARG A 184 -14.45 10.89 -18.05
N SER A 185 -15.10 9.80 -17.67
CA SER A 185 -16.12 9.13 -18.49
C SER A 185 -17.44 9.91 -18.55
N GLY A 186 -17.63 10.88 -17.65
CA GLY A 186 -18.86 11.67 -17.53
C GLY A 186 -19.98 10.98 -16.76
N GLU A 187 -19.69 9.87 -16.08
CA GLU A 187 -20.67 9.15 -15.25
C GLU A 187 -21.06 9.94 -14.00
N ILE A 188 -20.09 10.65 -13.40
CA ILE A 188 -20.32 11.56 -12.27
C ILE A 188 -19.75 12.94 -12.57
N ARG A 189 -20.24 13.97 -11.88
CA ARG A 189 -19.73 15.35 -12.01
C ARG A 189 -18.77 15.65 -10.86
N LEU A 190 -17.78 16.49 -11.12
CA LEU A 190 -16.85 16.98 -10.08
C LEU A 190 -17.59 17.67 -8.92
N GLN A 191 -18.76 18.28 -9.19
CA GLN A 191 -19.60 18.91 -8.17
C GLN A 191 -20.12 17.91 -7.13
N ASP A 192 -20.30 16.64 -7.52
CA ASP A 192 -20.78 15.58 -6.63
C ASP A 192 -19.72 15.21 -5.58
N LYS A 193 -18.45 15.52 -5.85
CA LYS A 193 -17.30 15.31 -4.95
C LYS A 193 -16.86 16.57 -4.22
N ARG A 194 -17.68 17.64 -4.19
CA ARG A 194 -17.32 18.93 -3.58
C ARG A 194 -16.95 18.81 -2.10
N GLU A 195 -17.60 17.93 -1.34
CA GLU A 195 -17.33 17.75 0.09
C GLU A 195 -16.00 17.03 0.32
N VAL A 196 -15.78 15.93 -0.38
CA VAL A 196 -14.51 15.18 -0.43
C VAL A 196 -13.34 16.13 -0.76
N LEU A 197 -13.48 16.95 -1.81
CA LEU A 197 -12.48 17.95 -2.20
C LEU A 197 -12.24 19.00 -1.10
N ARG A 198 -13.29 19.45 -0.41
CA ARG A 198 -13.18 20.45 0.66
C ARG A 198 -12.39 19.89 1.84
N GLU A 199 -12.57 18.62 2.18
CA GLU A 199 -11.85 17.95 3.25
C GLU A 199 -10.37 17.73 2.91
N ILE A 200 -10.10 17.19 1.71
CA ILE A 200 -8.74 17.05 1.18
C ILE A 200 -8.05 18.41 1.17
N TRP A 201 -8.72 19.46 0.68
CA TRP A 201 -8.18 20.81 0.65
C TRP A 201 -7.90 21.35 2.05
N ARG A 202 -8.82 21.20 3.00
CA ARG A 202 -8.64 21.66 4.39
C ARG A 202 -7.41 21.02 5.03
N LYS A 203 -7.25 19.70 4.86
CA LYS A 203 -6.12 18.93 5.39
C LYS A 203 -4.82 19.32 4.68
N THR A 204 -4.81 19.26 3.35
CA THR A 204 -3.65 19.60 2.51
C THR A 204 -3.18 21.02 2.76
N ARG A 205 -4.09 22.02 2.78
CA ARG A 205 -3.74 23.41 3.08
C ARG A 205 -3.08 23.54 4.45
N ARG A 206 -3.62 22.89 5.49
CA ARG A 206 -3.03 22.93 6.84
C ARG A 206 -1.61 22.36 6.83
N GLN A 207 -1.41 21.22 6.18
CA GLN A 207 -0.10 20.57 6.10
C GLN A 207 0.90 21.39 5.28
N THR A 208 0.48 21.91 4.12
CA THR A 208 1.32 22.74 3.27
C THR A 208 1.71 24.04 3.97
N LEU A 209 0.77 24.70 4.66
CA LEU A 209 1.08 25.89 5.45
C LEU A 209 2.03 25.58 6.60
N LYS A 210 1.86 24.44 7.28
CA LYS A 210 2.76 24.00 8.36
C LYS A 210 4.19 23.80 7.83
N ASP A 211 4.37 22.90 6.87
CA ASP A 211 5.69 22.42 6.44
C ASP A 211 6.43 23.43 5.53
N TYR A 212 5.72 24.22 4.71
CA TYR A 212 6.34 25.09 3.71
C TYR A 212 6.21 26.59 3.98
N VAL A 213 5.44 27.00 4.99
CA VAL A 213 5.29 28.41 5.35
C VAL A 213 5.67 28.64 6.82
N ALA A 214 4.97 28.04 7.77
CA ALA A 214 5.18 28.28 9.19
C ALA A 214 6.60 27.93 9.65
N PHE A 215 7.07 26.70 9.40
CA PHE A 215 8.42 26.30 9.80
C PHE A 215 9.53 27.09 9.10
N PRO A 216 9.49 27.30 7.76
CA PRO A 216 10.45 28.18 7.10
C PRO A 216 10.45 29.61 7.64
N LEU A 217 9.29 30.22 7.87
CA LEU A 217 9.20 31.57 8.44
C LEU A 217 9.79 31.65 9.85
N LEU A 218 9.53 30.64 10.70
CA LEU A 218 10.14 30.55 12.04
C LEU A 218 11.66 30.44 11.99
N ALA A 219 12.23 29.91 10.91
CA ALA A 219 13.68 29.77 10.73
C ALA A 219 14.36 31.06 10.23
N GLY A 220 13.59 32.10 9.87
CA GLY A 220 14.12 33.40 9.45
C GLY A 220 15.12 33.27 8.29
N PRO A 221 16.39 33.72 8.43
CA PRO A 221 17.41 33.59 7.38
C PRO A 221 17.68 32.14 6.93
N PHE A 222 17.37 31.15 7.76
CA PHE A 222 17.56 29.73 7.46
C PHE A 222 16.37 29.09 6.75
N ALA A 223 15.34 29.88 6.40
CA ALA A 223 14.14 29.42 5.71
C ALA A 223 14.41 28.53 4.49
N PRO A 224 15.39 28.81 3.61
CA PRO A 224 15.65 27.94 2.45
C PRO A 224 16.03 26.50 2.86
N PHE A 225 16.81 26.33 3.92
CA PHE A 225 17.27 25.01 4.38
C PHE A 225 16.14 24.19 5.01
N VAL A 226 15.29 24.85 5.80
CA VAL A 226 14.10 24.22 6.38
C VAL A 226 13.10 23.86 5.29
N PHE A 227 12.87 24.76 4.32
CA PHE A 227 12.00 24.50 3.18
C PHE A 227 12.47 23.31 2.36
N THR A 228 13.74 23.29 1.94
CA THR A 228 14.28 22.17 1.14
C THR A 228 14.32 20.87 1.94
N GLY A 229 14.63 20.91 3.23
CA GLY A 229 14.59 19.73 4.09
C GLY A 229 13.18 19.13 4.21
N ASN A 230 12.14 19.95 4.38
CA ASN A 230 10.75 19.48 4.39
C ASN A 230 10.32 18.91 3.02
N LEU A 231 10.71 19.55 1.92
CA LEU A 231 10.43 19.08 0.57
C LEU A 231 11.07 17.72 0.32
N THR A 232 12.37 17.57 0.63
CA THR A 232 13.09 16.31 0.46
C THR A 232 12.55 15.21 1.35
N ALA A 233 12.21 15.49 2.61
CA ALA A 233 11.60 14.51 3.51
C ALA A 233 10.23 14.00 3.00
N ASN A 234 9.39 14.89 2.45
CA ASN A 234 8.13 14.51 1.83
C ASN A 234 8.34 13.67 0.55
N LEU A 235 9.33 14.04 -0.27
CA LEU A 235 9.70 13.28 -1.47
C LEU A 235 10.20 11.87 -1.10
N MET A 236 11.04 11.74 -0.08
CA MET A 236 11.53 10.45 0.43
C MET A 236 10.35 9.55 0.83
N ARG A 237 9.41 10.08 1.62
CA ARG A 237 8.20 9.33 1.99
C ARG A 237 7.41 8.92 0.74
N ASN A 238 7.12 9.85 -0.18
CA ASN A 238 6.33 9.55 -1.38
C ASN A 238 6.93 8.42 -2.23
N VAL A 239 8.23 8.50 -2.54
CA VAL A 239 8.93 7.48 -3.32
C VAL A 239 8.93 6.14 -2.57
N TRP A 240 9.22 6.15 -1.27
CA TRP A 240 9.23 4.94 -0.46
C TRP A 240 7.86 4.27 -0.39
N SER A 241 6.81 5.02 -0.04
CA SER A 241 5.43 4.54 0.03
C SER A 241 4.97 3.94 -1.31
N TYR A 242 5.22 4.65 -2.41
CA TYR A 242 4.89 4.18 -3.75
C TYR A 242 5.58 2.85 -4.06
N MET A 243 6.88 2.76 -3.81
CA MET A 243 7.65 1.54 -4.09
C MET A 243 7.13 0.35 -3.29
N ILE A 244 6.89 0.51 -1.99
CA ILE A 244 6.39 -0.57 -1.13
C ILE A 244 5.01 -1.04 -1.59
N ILE A 245 4.05 -0.11 -1.76
CA ILE A 245 2.66 -0.45 -2.10
C ILE A 245 2.56 -1.06 -3.50
N PHE A 246 3.22 -0.48 -4.51
CA PHE A 246 3.15 -1.03 -5.87
C PHE A 246 3.81 -2.40 -5.98
N CYS A 247 4.93 -2.62 -5.28
CA CYS A 247 5.57 -3.93 -5.27
C CYS A 247 4.78 -4.98 -4.46
N GLY A 248 3.85 -4.54 -3.61
CA GLY A 248 2.92 -5.43 -2.93
C GLY A 248 1.81 -6.00 -3.84
N HIS A 249 1.48 -5.32 -4.93
CA HIS A 249 0.28 -5.62 -5.73
C HIS A 249 0.52 -5.93 -7.21
N PHE A 250 1.53 -5.32 -7.82
CA PHE A 250 1.73 -5.37 -9.26
C PHE A 250 3.03 -6.01 -9.79
N PRO A 251 3.90 -6.65 -8.99
CA PRO A 251 5.06 -7.30 -9.57
C PRO A 251 4.65 -8.54 -10.38
N ASP A 252 5.61 -9.12 -11.10
CA ASP A 252 5.40 -10.42 -11.73
C ASP A 252 4.91 -11.46 -10.70
N GLY A 253 3.96 -12.29 -11.11
CA GLY A 253 3.41 -13.36 -10.28
C GLY A 253 2.20 -12.96 -9.45
N THR A 254 1.87 -11.66 -9.33
CA THR A 254 0.54 -11.27 -8.84
C THR A 254 -0.49 -11.38 -9.95
N GLN A 255 -1.74 -11.62 -9.54
CA GLN A 255 -2.88 -11.80 -10.42
C GLN A 255 -3.90 -10.67 -10.23
N GLU A 256 -4.59 -10.37 -11.32
CA GLU A 256 -5.80 -9.57 -11.36
C GLU A 256 -7.01 -10.47 -11.62
N PHE A 257 -8.18 -10.07 -11.13
CA PHE A 257 -9.39 -10.89 -11.15
C PHE A 257 -10.55 -10.11 -11.76
N THR A 258 -11.47 -10.83 -12.41
CA THR A 258 -12.73 -10.25 -12.89
C THR A 258 -13.81 -10.31 -11.81
N VAL A 259 -14.85 -9.48 -11.98
CA VAL A 259 -16.03 -9.51 -11.09
C VAL A 259 -16.73 -10.88 -11.18
N GLU A 260 -16.77 -11.46 -12.38
CA GLU A 260 -17.38 -12.75 -12.65
C GLU A 260 -16.64 -13.89 -11.94
N GLU A 261 -15.31 -13.87 -11.88
CA GLU A 261 -14.50 -14.87 -11.16
C GLU A 261 -14.69 -14.85 -9.64
N THR A 262 -15.21 -13.76 -9.09
CA THR A 262 -15.26 -13.51 -7.63
C THR A 262 -16.67 -13.45 -7.05
N LYS A 263 -17.70 -13.57 -7.88
CA LYS A 263 -19.11 -13.34 -7.50
C LYS A 263 -19.62 -14.27 -6.37
N ASP A 264 -19.19 -15.53 -6.38
CA ASP A 264 -19.64 -16.56 -5.45
C ASP A 264 -18.48 -17.07 -4.56
N GLU A 265 -17.53 -16.18 -4.21
CA GLU A 265 -16.35 -16.56 -3.43
C GLU A 265 -16.71 -17.00 -2.00
N SER A 266 -16.26 -18.20 -1.61
CA SER A 266 -16.23 -18.59 -0.20
C SER A 266 -15.11 -17.85 0.54
N ARG A 267 -15.09 -17.93 1.88
CA ARG A 267 -14.00 -17.34 2.68
C ARG A 267 -12.62 -17.89 2.29
N GLY A 268 -12.54 -19.18 1.99
CA GLY A 268 -11.31 -19.81 1.50
C GLY A 268 -10.88 -19.31 0.12
N MET A 269 -11.85 -19.11 -0.79
CA MET A 269 -11.59 -18.52 -2.11
C MET A 269 -11.16 -17.05 -2.01
N TRP A 270 -11.74 -16.29 -1.07
CA TRP A 270 -11.29 -14.94 -0.76
C TRP A 270 -9.82 -14.94 -0.34
N TYR A 271 -9.43 -15.81 0.61
CA TYR A 271 -8.02 -15.94 1.03
C TYR A 271 -7.09 -16.34 -0.11
N PHE A 272 -7.50 -17.30 -0.94
CA PHE A 272 -6.77 -17.72 -2.11
C PHE A 272 -6.51 -16.54 -3.07
N ARG A 273 -7.54 -15.75 -3.34
CA ARG A 273 -7.44 -14.52 -4.15
C ARG A 273 -6.48 -13.51 -3.53
N GLN A 274 -6.56 -13.27 -2.22
CA GLN A 274 -5.69 -12.33 -1.52
C GLN A 274 -4.20 -12.71 -1.68
N ILE A 275 -3.86 -13.99 -1.54
CA ILE A 275 -2.48 -14.48 -1.74
C ILE A 275 -2.01 -14.29 -3.18
N LEU A 276 -2.85 -14.67 -4.14
CA LEU A 276 -2.50 -14.54 -5.56
C LEU A 276 -2.45 -13.08 -6.03
N GLY A 277 -3.22 -12.19 -5.41
CA GLY A 277 -3.24 -10.76 -5.72
C GLY A 277 -2.13 -9.95 -5.07
N SER A 278 -1.30 -10.55 -4.21
CA SER A 278 -0.28 -9.83 -3.45
C SER A 278 1.09 -10.49 -3.48
N ALA A 279 2.12 -9.73 -3.13
CA ALA A 279 3.50 -10.18 -3.14
C ALA A 279 4.30 -9.60 -1.97
N ASN A 280 5.14 -10.45 -1.38
CA ASN A 280 6.01 -10.07 -0.28
C ASN A 280 7.37 -9.53 -0.75
N LEU A 281 7.97 -8.73 0.13
CA LEU A 281 9.29 -8.13 -0.03
C LEU A 281 10.27 -8.72 0.99
N THR A 282 11.32 -9.37 0.50
CA THR A 282 12.37 -9.90 1.37
C THR A 282 13.24 -8.77 1.92
N GLY A 283 13.55 -8.79 3.22
CA GLY A 283 14.40 -7.79 3.86
C GLY A 283 14.78 -8.16 5.29
N GLY A 284 15.37 -7.21 6.01
CA GLY A 284 15.67 -7.33 7.44
C GLY A 284 14.69 -6.53 8.31
N LYS A 285 14.83 -6.63 9.63
CA LYS A 285 13.93 -5.99 10.61
C LYS A 285 13.71 -4.49 10.38
N ILE A 286 14.77 -3.74 10.07
CA ILE A 286 14.66 -2.29 9.79
C ILE A 286 13.87 -2.03 8.51
N PHE A 287 14.07 -2.86 7.48
CA PHE A 287 13.32 -2.75 6.23
C PHE A 287 11.83 -3.01 6.46
N HIS A 288 11.50 -4.08 7.20
CA HIS A 288 10.12 -4.41 7.57
C HIS A 288 9.47 -3.27 8.35
N LEU A 289 10.15 -2.73 9.36
CA LEU A 289 9.68 -1.56 10.12
C LEU A 289 9.44 -0.33 9.23
N LEU A 290 10.38 0.02 8.36
CA LEU A 290 10.23 1.18 7.47
C LEU A 290 9.14 0.96 6.42
N SER A 291 8.83 -0.28 6.06
CA SER A 291 7.71 -0.61 5.19
C SER A 291 6.35 -0.64 5.90
N GLY A 292 6.29 -0.42 7.21
CA GLY A 292 5.04 -0.59 7.96
C GLY A 292 4.64 -2.05 8.14
N ASN A 293 5.60 -2.95 7.96
CA ASN A 293 5.44 -4.38 7.72
C ASN A 293 4.65 -4.75 6.45
N LEU A 294 4.34 -3.80 5.55
CA LEU A 294 3.78 -4.07 4.21
C LEU A 294 4.75 -4.82 3.28
N SER A 295 5.99 -5.04 3.71
CA SER A 295 6.83 -6.09 3.14
C SER A 295 6.22 -7.50 3.23
N HIS A 296 5.24 -7.69 4.10
CA HIS A 296 4.45 -8.91 4.26
C HIS A 296 3.02 -8.63 3.77
N GLN A 297 2.92 -8.20 2.51
CA GLN A 297 1.65 -7.80 1.88
C GLN A 297 0.63 -8.94 1.85
N ILE A 298 1.08 -10.17 1.66
CA ILE A 298 0.22 -11.36 1.71
C ILE A 298 -0.47 -11.44 3.08
N GLU A 299 0.30 -11.45 4.18
CA GLU A 299 -0.23 -11.51 5.53
C GLU A 299 -1.10 -10.30 5.87
N HIS A 300 -0.72 -9.12 5.37
CA HIS A 300 -1.51 -7.90 5.52
C HIS A 300 -2.91 -8.03 4.89
N HIS A 301 -3.01 -8.60 3.69
CA HIS A 301 -4.28 -8.81 3.00
C HIS A 301 -5.11 -9.95 3.58
N LEU A 302 -4.47 -10.97 4.14
CA LEU A 302 -5.15 -12.03 4.88
C LEU A 302 -5.73 -11.51 6.20
N PHE A 303 -4.96 -10.69 6.94
CA PHE A 303 -5.25 -10.27 8.32
C PHE A 303 -4.98 -8.77 8.53
N PRO A 304 -5.72 -7.87 7.86
CA PRO A 304 -5.42 -6.42 7.90
C PRO A 304 -5.57 -5.82 9.30
N ASP A 305 -6.44 -6.40 10.13
CA ASP A 305 -6.73 -6.01 11.51
C ASP A 305 -5.79 -6.63 12.56
N MET A 306 -4.85 -7.50 12.16
CA MET A 306 -3.81 -8.03 13.05
C MET A 306 -2.63 -7.05 13.15
N PRO A 307 -2.05 -6.80 14.34
CA PRO A 307 -0.84 -6.00 14.49
C PRO A 307 0.29 -6.41 13.53
N ALA A 308 0.68 -5.49 12.64
CA ALA A 308 1.58 -5.77 11.54
C ALA A 308 2.96 -6.29 11.96
N ARG A 309 3.37 -5.99 13.20
CA ARG A 309 4.58 -6.56 13.82
C ARG A 309 4.58 -8.09 13.88
N ARG A 310 3.41 -8.74 13.81
CA ARG A 310 3.23 -10.20 13.85
C ARG A 310 3.32 -10.86 12.48
N TYR A 311 3.23 -10.09 11.39
CA TYR A 311 3.25 -10.65 10.04
C TYR A 311 4.52 -11.44 9.75
N ALA A 312 5.68 -10.94 10.18
CA ALA A 312 6.95 -11.66 10.01
C ALA A 312 6.99 -12.99 10.78
N ASP A 313 6.28 -13.09 11.91
CA ASP A 313 6.24 -14.31 12.74
C ASP A 313 5.35 -15.38 12.10
N ILE A 314 4.24 -14.98 11.45
CA ILE A 314 3.28 -15.92 10.82
C ILE A 314 3.58 -16.22 9.36
N ALA A 315 4.36 -15.38 8.66
CA ALA A 315 4.65 -15.56 7.24
C ALA A 315 5.21 -16.97 6.88
N PRO A 316 6.10 -17.60 7.69
CA PRO A 316 6.54 -18.97 7.41
C PRO A 316 5.42 -20.00 7.50
N GLU A 317 4.46 -19.84 8.40
CA GLU A 317 3.32 -20.73 8.58
C GLU A 317 2.31 -20.55 7.44
N VAL A 318 2.03 -19.31 7.04
CA VAL A 318 1.20 -19.00 5.86
C VAL A 318 1.83 -19.59 4.59
N GLN A 319 3.15 -19.43 4.42
CA GLN A 319 3.87 -20.00 3.29
C GLN A 319 3.76 -21.53 3.28
N GLU A 320 3.92 -22.18 4.43
CA GLU A 320 3.84 -23.64 4.55
C GLU A 320 2.43 -24.16 4.24
N ILE A 321 1.36 -23.47 4.67
CA ILE A 321 -0.01 -23.76 4.23
C ILE A 321 -0.11 -23.61 2.71
N CYS A 322 0.36 -22.50 2.13
CA CYS A 322 0.31 -22.29 0.67
C CYS A 322 1.00 -23.43 -0.09
N GLU A 323 2.16 -23.89 0.38
CA GLU A 323 2.92 -25.00 -0.22
C GLU A 323 2.11 -26.32 -0.20
N ARG A 324 1.42 -26.65 0.90
CA ARG A 324 0.57 -27.87 0.97
C ARG A 324 -0.58 -27.86 -0.04
N TYR A 325 -1.14 -26.69 -0.32
CA TYR A 325 -2.24 -26.52 -1.27
C TYR A 325 -1.77 -26.21 -2.70
N GLY A 326 -0.46 -26.19 -2.96
CA GLY A 326 0.11 -25.88 -4.27
C GLY A 326 -0.07 -24.42 -4.71
N ILE A 327 -0.30 -23.50 -3.76
CA ILE A 327 -0.53 -22.07 -4.01
C ILE A 327 0.83 -21.36 -4.04
N PRO A 328 1.15 -20.57 -5.09
CA PRO A 328 2.41 -19.85 -5.17
C PRO A 328 2.45 -18.73 -4.14
N TYR A 329 3.50 -18.74 -3.32
CA TYR A 329 3.78 -17.69 -2.34
C TYR A 329 4.78 -16.69 -2.92
N ASN A 330 4.28 -15.60 -3.53
CA ASN A 330 5.12 -14.65 -4.27
C ASN A 330 5.95 -13.78 -3.34
N ARG A 331 7.28 -13.86 -3.43
CA ARG A 331 8.20 -13.00 -2.66
C ARG A 331 9.49 -12.69 -3.39
N GLY A 332 10.07 -11.51 -3.15
CA GLY A 332 11.36 -11.15 -3.73
C GLY A 332 11.96 -9.86 -3.17
N PRO A 333 13.21 -9.53 -3.52
CA PRO A 333 13.84 -8.28 -3.08
C PRO A 333 13.20 -7.07 -3.78
N LEU A 334 13.07 -5.96 -3.05
CA LEU A 334 12.38 -4.74 -3.52
C LEU A 334 12.81 -4.28 -4.91
N LEU A 335 14.11 -4.19 -5.18
CA LEU A 335 14.59 -3.70 -6.49
C LEU A 335 14.19 -4.61 -7.66
N ARG A 336 14.12 -5.92 -7.43
CA ARG A 336 13.66 -6.88 -8.44
C ARG A 336 12.17 -6.72 -8.67
N GLN A 337 11.36 -6.72 -7.61
CA GLN A 337 9.91 -6.54 -7.72
C GLN A 337 9.58 -5.20 -8.39
N PHE A 338 10.25 -4.12 -7.99
CA PHE A 338 10.06 -2.80 -8.59
C PHE A 338 10.42 -2.78 -10.08
N GLY A 339 11.51 -3.45 -10.49
CA GLY A 339 11.85 -3.61 -11.90
C GLY A 339 10.75 -4.30 -12.70
N THR A 340 10.09 -5.32 -12.13
CA THR A 340 8.96 -5.99 -12.78
C THR A 340 7.72 -5.10 -12.90
N VAL A 341 7.41 -4.31 -11.86
CA VAL A 341 6.33 -3.30 -11.87
C VAL A 341 6.57 -2.25 -12.97
N VAL A 342 7.77 -1.67 -13.03
CA VAL A 342 8.13 -0.67 -14.04
C VAL A 342 8.00 -1.26 -15.44
N ARG A 343 8.47 -2.50 -15.65
CA ARG A 343 8.30 -3.20 -16.92
C ARG A 343 6.81 -3.40 -17.25
N LYS A 344 5.96 -3.76 -16.28
CA LYS A 344 4.51 -3.88 -16.47
C LYS A 344 3.89 -2.55 -16.92
N ILE A 345 4.23 -1.45 -16.24
CA ILE A 345 3.77 -0.09 -16.60
C ILE A 345 4.15 0.28 -18.04
N VAL A 346 5.42 0.05 -18.41
CA VAL A 346 5.92 0.34 -19.76
C VAL A 346 5.24 -0.55 -20.80
N ARG A 347 5.06 -1.85 -20.51
CA ARG A 347 4.37 -2.78 -21.42
C ARG A 347 2.93 -2.34 -21.67
N LEU A 348 2.18 -2.00 -20.61
CA LEU A 348 0.77 -1.61 -20.68
C LEU A 348 0.55 -0.19 -21.24
N THR A 349 1.63 0.55 -21.50
CA THR A 349 1.58 1.86 -22.18
C THR A 349 1.04 1.71 -23.61
N PHE A 350 1.40 0.62 -24.29
CA PHE A 350 1.03 0.37 -25.68
C PHE A 350 -0.25 -0.48 -25.79
N PRO A 351 -0.98 -0.37 -26.91
CA PRO A 351 -2.10 -1.27 -27.19
C PRO A 351 -1.62 -2.72 -27.24
N ASP A 352 -2.49 -3.65 -26.84
CA ASP A 352 -2.16 -5.09 -26.85
C ASP A 352 -1.87 -5.60 -28.28
N SER A 353 -2.40 -4.91 -29.31
CA SER A 353 -2.10 -5.20 -30.73
C SER A 353 -0.66 -4.88 -31.15
N TRP A 354 0.07 -4.08 -30.37
CA TRP A 354 1.47 -3.72 -30.61
C TRP A 354 2.44 -4.61 -29.84
N ALA A 355 1.93 -5.37 -28.86
CA ALA A 355 2.74 -6.39 -28.22
C ALA A 355 3.08 -7.48 -29.24
N PRO A 356 4.33 -7.98 -29.27
CA PRO A 356 4.63 -9.18 -30.02
C PRO A 356 3.65 -10.27 -29.57
N LYS A 357 2.93 -10.90 -30.51
CA LYS A 357 2.10 -12.06 -30.19
C LYS A 357 3.04 -13.13 -29.60
N ALA A 358 3.06 -13.27 -28.27
CA ALA A 358 3.61 -14.45 -27.66
C ALA A 358 2.86 -15.63 -28.28
N GLY A 359 3.61 -16.63 -28.76
CA GLY A 359 3.01 -17.81 -29.40
C GLY A 359 1.88 -18.35 -28.55
N VAL A 360 0.74 -18.62 -29.19
CA VAL A 360 -0.42 -19.23 -28.54
C VAL A 360 -0.02 -20.67 -28.15
N GLU A 361 0.65 -20.84 -27.02
CA GLU A 361 0.54 -22.07 -26.27
C GLU A 361 -0.81 -22.01 -25.56
N LYS A 362 -1.74 -22.85 -26.01
CA LYS A 362 -2.97 -23.13 -25.27
C LYS A 362 -2.56 -23.47 -23.85
N SER A 363 -3.05 -22.71 -22.88
CA SER A 363 -2.99 -23.12 -21.47
C SER A 363 -3.56 -24.56 -21.38
N PRO A 364 -2.83 -25.51 -20.79
CA PRO A 364 -3.42 -26.81 -20.49
C PRO A 364 -4.66 -26.60 -19.61
N GLU A 365 -5.67 -27.44 -19.81
CA GLU A 365 -6.83 -27.50 -18.90
C GLU A 365 -6.33 -27.69 -17.45
N PRO A 366 -7.00 -27.08 -16.46
CA PRO A 366 -6.59 -27.22 -15.07
C PRO A 366 -6.59 -28.70 -14.67
N GLU A 367 -5.40 -29.23 -14.37
CA GLU A 367 -5.30 -30.56 -13.76
C GLU A 367 -5.80 -30.45 -12.31
N PRO A 368 -6.77 -31.28 -11.90
CA PRO A 368 -7.17 -31.34 -10.50
C PRO A 368 -5.98 -31.79 -9.65
N ILE A 369 -5.73 -31.06 -8.56
CA ILE A 369 -4.72 -31.42 -7.56
C ILE A 369 -5.10 -32.81 -7.02
N ALA A 370 -4.23 -33.80 -7.24
CA ALA A 370 -4.44 -35.16 -6.77
C ALA A 370 -4.56 -35.21 -5.23
N ALA A 371 -5.51 -36.02 -4.77
CA ALA A 371 -5.96 -36.16 -3.38
C ALA A 371 -4.88 -36.59 -2.38
#